data_AF-A0A1J5PBB4-F1
#
_entry.id   AF-A0A1J5PBB4-F1
#
_cell.length_a   1.000
_cell.length_b   1.000
_cell.length_c   1.000
_cell.angle_alpha   90.00
_cell.angle_beta   90.00
_cell.angle_gamma   90.00
#
_symmetry.space_group_name_H-M   'P 1'
#
loop_
_entity.id
_entity.type
_entity.pdbx_description
1 polymer ?
#
loop_
_entity_poly.entity_id
_entity_poly.type
_entity_poly.pdbx_seq_one_letter_code
_entity_poly.pdbx_strand_id
1 'polypeptide(L)'
;MRHNIIGGPGCTVMPQLLDVCDFVVNTKKRYDCFVGTDLDFLLRAHGINTLLITGVNTNSCVLAPTTAANVRDYAVIVVEDCVDSMDGPELHAAGLACIKTAFGFVMDADAVMALEGLVPRKTGAA
;
A
#
# COMPACT_ATOMS: atom_id res chain seq x y z
N MET A 1 2.84 19.59 19.22
CA MET A 1 2.51 18.21 18.84
C MET A 1 3.77 17.56 18.25
N ARG A 2 4.25 16.44 18.81
CA ARG A 2 5.38 15.66 18.25
C ARG A 2 4.80 14.38 17.65
N HIS A 3 4.64 14.33 16.34
CA HIS A 3 4.04 13.21 15.61
C HIS A 3 4.96 12.81 14.45
N ASN A 4 5.09 11.50 14.18
CA ASN A 4 5.94 10.93 13.12
C ASN A 4 7.37 11.48 13.10
N ILE A 5 8.00 11.54 14.28
CA ILE A 5 9.40 11.95 14.45
C ILE A 5 10.30 10.73 14.22
N ILE A 6 11.32 10.89 13.38
CA ILE A 6 12.31 9.86 13.06
C ILE A 6 12.93 9.32 14.36
N GLY A 7 13.03 8.00 14.46
CA GLY A 7 13.52 7.29 15.65
C GLY A 7 12.47 7.11 16.76
N GLY A 8 11.29 7.72 16.64
CA GLY A 8 10.17 7.49 17.53
C GLY A 8 9.40 6.20 17.17
N PRO A 9 8.62 5.65 18.12
CA PRO A 9 7.90 4.38 17.93
C PRO A 9 6.89 4.44 16.78
N GLY A 10 6.28 5.60 16.52
CA GLY A 10 5.32 5.76 15.42
C GLY A 10 5.93 5.69 14.01
N CYS A 11 7.26 5.66 13.88
CA CYS A 11 7.95 5.47 12.61
C CYS A 11 8.53 4.05 12.44
N THR A 12 8.32 3.16 13.41
CA THR A 12 8.79 1.78 13.34
C THR A 12 7.71 0.89 12.73
N VAL A 13 8.06 0.12 11.71
CA VAL A 13 7.17 -0.89 11.13
C VAL A 13 6.90 -1.98 12.17
N MET A 14 5.67 -2.49 12.22
CA MET A 14 5.30 -3.57 13.13
C MET A 14 6.16 -4.81 12.82
N PRO A 15 6.93 -5.37 13.78
CA PRO A 15 7.85 -6.46 13.52
C PRO A 15 7.20 -7.70 12.89
N GLN A 16 5.93 -7.96 13.18
CA GLN A 16 5.17 -9.09 12.64
C GLN A 16 4.85 -8.93 11.14
N LEU A 17 4.96 -7.72 10.60
CA LEU A 17 4.71 -7.40 9.19
C LEU A 17 6.01 -7.22 8.38
N LEU A 18 7.17 -7.28 9.03
CA LEU A 18 8.46 -7.02 8.39
C LEU A 18 9.17 -8.34 8.09
N ASP A 19 9.41 -8.60 6.81
CA ASP A 19 10.27 -9.68 6.35
C ASP A 19 11.68 -9.16 6.03
N VAL A 20 12.68 -10.05 6.15
CA VAL A 20 14.09 -9.69 5.88
C VAL A 20 14.32 -9.24 4.43
N CYS A 21 13.48 -9.70 3.50
CA CYS A 21 13.57 -9.35 2.08
C CYS A 21 12.72 -8.11 1.71
N ASP A 22 12.20 -7.38 2.69
CA ASP A 22 11.38 -6.18 2.43
C ASP A 22 12.22 -4.92 2.23
N PHE A 23 11.77 -4.09 1.28
CA PHE A 23 12.33 -2.76 1.08
C PHE A 23 11.56 -1.73 1.91
N VAL A 24 12.23 -1.15 2.91
CA VAL A 24 11.61 -0.15 3.79
C VAL A 24 11.82 1.27 3.25
N VAL A 25 10.74 1.92 2.84
CA VAL A 25 10.74 3.33 2.41
C VAL A 25 10.47 4.26 3.61
N ASN A 26 11.52 4.70 4.29
CA ASN A 26 11.43 5.53 5.51
C ASN A 26 11.41 7.05 5.26
N THR A 27 11.49 7.48 3.99
CA THR A 27 11.59 8.89 3.60
C THR A 27 10.23 9.54 3.27
N LYS A 28 9.15 8.76 3.18
CA LYS A 28 7.79 9.26 2.87
C LYS A 28 7.36 10.39 3.83
N LYS A 29 7.11 11.59 3.30
CA LYS A 29 6.63 12.78 4.06
C LYS A 29 5.26 13.30 3.60
N ARG A 30 4.58 12.60 2.70
CA ARG A 30 3.28 12.97 2.11
C ARG A 30 2.35 11.76 2.07
N TYR A 31 1.06 11.96 1.79
CA TYR A 31 0.10 10.86 1.65
C TYR A 31 0.36 10.01 0.41
N ASP A 32 0.79 10.61 -0.70
CA ASP A 32 1.38 9.88 -1.83
C ASP A 32 2.73 9.26 -1.39
N CYS A 33 2.93 7.96 -1.57
CA CYS A 33 4.18 7.27 -1.24
C CYS A 33 5.28 7.41 -2.31
N PHE A 34 4.95 7.87 -3.51
CA PHE A 34 5.91 8.11 -4.60
C PHE A 34 6.56 9.49 -4.49
N VAL A 35 5.89 10.48 -3.88
CA VAL A 35 6.42 11.84 -3.81
C VAL A 35 7.59 11.93 -2.83
N GLY A 36 8.78 12.23 -3.36
CA GLY A 36 10.00 12.40 -2.59
C GLY A 36 10.57 11.08 -2.06
N THR A 37 10.32 9.97 -2.75
CA THR A 37 10.87 8.64 -2.44
C THR A 37 11.40 7.99 -3.73
N ASP A 38 12.24 6.97 -3.57
CA ASP A 38 12.77 6.18 -4.70
C ASP A 38 11.83 5.01 -5.08
N LEU A 39 10.57 5.02 -4.61
CA LEU A 39 9.67 3.88 -4.76
C LEU A 39 9.38 3.53 -6.23
N ASP A 40 9.12 4.52 -7.09
CA ASP A 40 8.87 4.29 -8.52
C ASP A 40 10.09 3.65 -9.19
N PHE A 41 11.28 4.23 -8.95
CA PHE A 41 12.54 3.70 -9.46
C PHE A 41 12.76 2.25 -9.03
N LEU A 42 12.56 1.95 -7.74
CA LEU A 42 12.70 0.60 -7.19
C LEU A 42 11.75 -0.39 -7.85
N LEU A 43 10.46 -0.05 -7.92
CA LEU A 43 9.43 -0.91 -8.53
C LEU A 43 9.76 -1.20 -10.00
N ARG A 44 10.15 -0.18 -10.78
CA ARG A 44 10.53 -0.33 -12.19
C ARG A 44 11.79 -1.17 -12.37
N ALA A 45 12.80 -0.97 -11.53
CA ALA A 45 14.04 -1.75 -11.57
C ALA A 45 13.79 -3.25 -11.33
N HIS A 46 12.75 -3.59 -10.57
CA HIS A 46 12.30 -4.96 -10.35
C HIS A 46 11.25 -5.46 -11.37
N GLY A 47 10.93 -4.67 -12.39
CA GLY A 47 9.94 -5.04 -13.42
C GLY A 47 8.51 -5.15 -12.89
N ILE A 48 8.20 -4.52 -11.74
CA ILE A 48 6.89 -4.56 -11.12
C ILE A 48 5.94 -3.63 -11.90
N ASN A 49 4.75 -4.12 -12.21
CA ASN A 49 3.70 -3.39 -12.92
C ASN A 49 2.32 -3.49 -12.24
N THR A 50 2.18 -4.35 -11.23
CA THR A 50 0.94 -4.54 -10.45
C THR A 50 1.24 -4.35 -8.98
N LEU A 51 0.41 -3.58 -8.28
CA LEU A 51 0.55 -3.26 -6.86
C LEU A 51 -0.69 -3.74 -6.10
N LEU A 52 -0.45 -4.51 -5.04
CA LEU A 52 -1.44 -4.79 -3.99
C LEU A 52 -1.24 -3.76 -2.88
N ILE A 53 -2.28 -3.01 -2.52
CA ILE A 53 -2.20 -1.93 -1.52
C ILE A 53 -3.03 -2.29 -0.28
N THR A 54 -2.40 -2.17 0.89
CA THR A 54 -2.97 -2.39 2.22
C THR A 54 -2.61 -1.23 3.16
N GLY A 55 -3.18 -1.22 4.37
CA GLY A 55 -2.82 -0.26 5.43
C GLY A 55 -3.88 0.80 5.74
N VAL A 56 -3.45 1.89 6.38
CA VAL A 56 -4.34 2.92 6.96
C VAL A 56 -3.82 4.35 6.70
N ASN A 57 -4.66 5.36 6.46
CA ASN A 57 -6.13 5.30 6.36
C ASN A 57 -6.62 5.12 4.91
N THR A 58 -7.72 4.36 4.73
CA THR A 58 -8.34 4.07 3.42
C THR A 58 -8.61 5.31 2.57
N ASN A 59 -9.20 6.35 3.14
CA ASN A 59 -9.58 7.60 2.49
C ASN A 59 -8.44 8.61 2.30
N SER A 60 -7.21 8.30 2.74
CA SER A 60 -6.06 9.21 2.59
C SER A 60 -4.79 8.47 2.18
N CYS A 61 -4.06 7.85 3.11
CA CYS A 61 -2.79 7.18 2.85
C CYS A 61 -2.89 5.93 1.99
N VAL A 62 -4.09 5.40 1.75
CA VAL A 62 -4.35 4.34 0.76
C VAL A 62 -4.86 4.94 -0.55
N LEU A 63 -5.86 5.81 -0.51
CA LEU A 63 -6.41 6.48 -1.71
C LEU A 63 -5.34 7.25 -2.49
N ALA A 64 -4.52 8.06 -1.82
CA ALA A 64 -3.50 8.88 -2.47
C ALA A 64 -2.45 8.06 -3.27
N PRO A 65 -1.79 7.04 -2.70
CA PRO A 65 -0.87 6.21 -3.48
C PRO A 65 -1.58 5.34 -4.52
N THR A 66 -2.84 4.92 -4.30
CA THR A 66 -3.62 4.21 -5.32
C THR A 66 -3.82 5.08 -6.57
N THR A 67 -4.28 6.32 -6.40
CA THR A 67 -4.39 7.27 -7.51
C THR A 67 -3.03 7.55 -8.15
N ALA A 68 -1.98 7.72 -7.34
CA ALA A 68 -0.63 8.01 -7.82
C ALA A 68 0.00 6.85 -8.61
N ALA A 69 -0.26 5.60 -8.22
CA ALA A 69 0.16 4.40 -8.92
C ALA A 69 -0.60 4.25 -10.25
N ASN A 70 -1.92 4.47 -10.22
CA ASN A 70 -2.78 4.39 -11.40
C ASN A 70 -2.31 5.33 -12.52
N VAL A 71 -2.06 6.61 -12.21
CA VAL A 71 -1.58 7.60 -13.21
C VAL A 71 -0.12 7.38 -13.66
N ARG A 72 0.56 6.41 -13.06
CA ARG A 72 1.89 5.92 -13.46
C ARG A 72 1.79 4.58 -14.18
N ASP A 73 0.63 4.18 -14.68
CA ASP A 73 0.44 2.92 -15.41
C ASP A 73 0.75 1.65 -14.60
N TYR A 74 0.63 1.71 -13.27
CA TYR A 74 0.55 0.49 -12.45
C TYR A 74 -0.89 -0.02 -12.44
N ALA A 75 -1.07 -1.33 -12.61
CA ALA A 75 -2.31 -1.98 -12.22
C ALA A 75 -2.40 -1.99 -10.69
N VAL A 76 -3.51 -1.54 -10.12
CA VAL A 76 -3.65 -1.41 -8.66
C VAL A 76 -4.84 -2.21 -8.16
N ILE A 77 -4.61 -2.98 -7.10
CA ILE A 77 -5.65 -3.69 -6.36
C ILE A 77 -5.53 -3.28 -4.89
N VAL A 78 -6.59 -2.71 -4.33
CA VAL A 78 -6.71 -2.48 -2.90
C VAL A 78 -7.36 -3.69 -2.26
N VAL A 79 -6.72 -4.24 -1.24
CA VAL A 79 -7.20 -5.43 -0.52
C VAL A 79 -8.12 -4.96 0.61
N GLU A 80 -9.43 -5.09 0.42
CA GLU A 80 -10.44 -4.32 1.17
C GLU A 80 -10.52 -4.68 2.65
N ASP A 81 -10.29 -5.94 2.99
CA ASP A 81 -10.20 -6.46 4.35
C ASP A 81 -8.80 -6.27 4.99
N CYS A 82 -7.86 -5.67 4.25
CA CYS A 82 -6.52 -5.29 4.72
C CYS A 82 -6.31 -3.76 4.75
N VAL A 83 -7.38 -2.97 4.62
CA VAL A 83 -7.34 -1.52 4.79
C VAL A 83 -8.37 -1.07 5.82
N ASP A 84 -8.08 0.03 6.50
CA ASP A 84 -9.00 0.59 7.50
C ASP A 84 -8.90 2.12 7.56
N SER A 85 -9.91 2.78 8.11
CA SER A 85 -9.89 4.22 8.36
C SER A 85 -10.27 4.55 9.79
N MET A 86 -9.40 5.32 10.43
CA MET A 86 -9.69 5.92 11.74
C MET A 86 -10.73 7.05 11.66
N ASP A 87 -11.12 7.48 10.46
CA ASP A 87 -12.09 8.55 10.25
C ASP A 87 -13.54 8.02 10.17
N GLY A 88 -13.74 6.73 10.47
CA GLY A 88 -15.04 6.08 10.56
C GLY A 88 -15.45 5.30 9.30
N PRO A 89 -16.48 4.44 9.43
CA PRO A 89 -16.88 3.50 8.37
C PRO A 89 -17.40 4.21 7.11
N GLU A 90 -18.01 5.39 7.25
CA GLU A 90 -18.51 6.17 6.10
C GLU A 90 -17.36 6.64 5.21
N LEU A 91 -16.26 7.13 5.79
CA LEU A 91 -15.10 7.58 5.03
C LEU A 91 -14.27 6.40 4.49
N HIS A 92 -14.20 5.29 5.23
CA HIS A 92 -13.65 4.04 4.70
C HIS A 92 -14.39 3.61 3.42
N ALA A 93 -15.72 3.53 3.48
CA ALA A 93 -16.56 3.16 2.33
C ALA A 93 -16.44 4.15 1.17
N ALA A 94 -16.42 5.46 1.45
CA ALA A 94 -16.22 6.49 0.43
C ALA A 94 -14.86 6.36 -0.26
N GLY A 95 -13.80 6.08 0.50
CA GLY A 95 -12.45 5.84 -0.05
C GLY A 95 -12.43 4.65 -1.01
N LEU A 96 -13.00 3.51 -0.60
CA LEU A 96 -13.12 2.32 -1.46
C LEU A 96 -13.97 2.60 -2.70
N ALA A 97 -15.08 3.34 -2.56
CA ALA A 97 -15.93 3.70 -3.67
C ALA A 97 -15.19 4.54 -4.72
N CYS A 98 -14.41 5.55 -4.30
CA CYS A 98 -13.57 6.33 -5.21
C CYS A 98 -12.54 5.46 -5.93
N ILE A 99 -11.87 4.56 -5.21
CA ILE A 99 -10.85 3.66 -5.77
C ILE A 99 -11.46 2.76 -6.84
N LYS A 100 -12.52 2.03 -6.49
CA LYS A 100 -13.20 1.08 -7.38
C LYS A 100 -13.77 1.74 -8.63
N THR A 101 -14.16 3.00 -8.53
CA THR A 101 -14.80 3.73 -9.65
C THR A 101 -13.78 4.22 -10.67
N ALA A 102 -12.57 4.59 -10.25
CA ALA A 102 -11.67 5.36 -11.11
C ALA A 102 -10.19 4.95 -11.08
N PHE A 103 -9.68 4.38 -9.99
CA PHE A 103 -8.24 4.29 -9.75
C PHE A 103 -7.70 2.86 -9.63
N GLY A 104 -8.55 1.85 -9.47
CA GLY A 104 -8.10 0.46 -9.41
C GLY A 104 -9.21 -0.52 -9.07
N PHE A 105 -8.81 -1.74 -8.80
CA PHE A 105 -9.69 -2.80 -8.31
C PHE A 105 -9.75 -2.79 -6.79
N VAL A 106 -10.86 -3.28 -6.26
CA VAL A 106 -11.07 -3.53 -4.83
C VAL A 106 -11.52 -4.97 -4.70
N MET A 107 -10.79 -5.76 -3.92
CA MET A 107 -10.98 -7.20 -3.75
C MET A 107 -10.68 -7.58 -2.30
N ASP A 108 -11.35 -8.60 -1.77
CA ASP A 108 -10.95 -9.22 -0.50
C ASP A 108 -9.66 -10.05 -0.66
N ALA A 109 -9.01 -10.38 0.46
CA ALA A 109 -7.76 -11.14 0.47
C ALA A 109 -7.93 -12.52 -0.18
N ASP A 110 -9.05 -13.20 0.03
CA ASP A 110 -9.30 -14.53 -0.54
C ASP A 110 -9.34 -14.47 -2.08
N ALA A 111 -10.04 -13.49 -2.66
CA ALA A 111 -10.10 -13.29 -4.09
C ALA A 111 -8.75 -12.88 -4.68
N VAL A 112 -7.96 -12.07 -3.95
CA VAL A 112 -6.59 -11.74 -4.36
C VAL A 112 -5.73 -12.98 -4.38
N MET A 113 -5.75 -13.80 -3.33
CA MET A 113 -4.94 -15.02 -3.24
C MET A 113 -5.31 -16.08 -4.28
N ALA A 114 -6.52 -16.00 -4.85
CA ALA A 114 -6.97 -16.87 -5.95
C ALA A 114 -6.48 -16.41 -7.34
N LEU A 115 -5.84 -15.24 -7.47
CA LEU A 115 -5.35 -14.75 -8.76
C LEU A 115 -4.21 -15.62 -9.31
N GLU A 116 -4.32 -16.00 -10.59
CA GLU A 116 -3.26 -16.70 -11.30
C GLU A 116 -2.00 -15.80 -11.42
N GLY A 117 -0.83 -16.38 -11.16
CA GLY A 117 0.45 -15.67 -11.24
C GLY A 117 0.93 -15.03 -9.94
N LEU A 118 0.11 -15.02 -8.87
CA LEU A 118 0.62 -14.79 -7.52
C LEU A 118 1.38 -16.03 -7.06
N VAL A 119 2.71 -15.95 -7.11
CA VAL A 119 3.58 -16.97 -6.54
C VAL A 119 3.90 -16.54 -5.11
N PRO A 120 3.49 -17.30 -4.08
CA PRO A 120 3.94 -17.04 -2.72
C PRO A 120 5.46 -16.91 -2.73
N ARG A 121 5.99 -15.83 -2.13
CA ARG A 121 7.44 -15.65 -2.02
C ARG A 121 8.00 -16.94 -1.42
N LYS A 122 8.99 -17.57 -2.06
CA LYS A 122 9.75 -18.65 -1.45
C LYS A 122 10.28 -18.08 -0.14
N THR A 123 9.81 -18.58 0.99
CA THR A 123 10.37 -18.22 2.29
C THR A 123 11.86 -18.50 2.19
N GLY A 124 12.66 -17.44 2.23
CA GLY A 124 14.10 -17.60 2.37
C GLY A 124 14.31 -18.33 3.68
N ALA A 125 14.81 -19.56 3.61
CA ALA A 125 15.37 -20.21 4.79
C ALA A 125 16.41 -19.24 5.37
N ALA A 126 16.23 -18.87 6.63
CA ALA A 126 17.32 -18.34 7.44
C ALA A 126 18.43 -19.39 7.55
#